data_AF-A0A7W0R8U5-F1
#
_entry.id   AF-A0A7W0R8U5-F1
#
_cell.length_a   1.000
_cell.length_b   1.000
_cell.length_c   1.000
_cell.angle_alpha   90.00
_cell.angle_beta   90.00
_cell.angle_gamma   90.00
#
_symmetry.space_group_name_H-M   'P 1'
#
loop_
_entity.id
_entity.type
_entity.pdbx_description
1 polymer ?
#
loop_
_entity_poly.entity_id
_entity_poly.type
_entity_poly.pdbx_seq_one_letter_code
_entity_poly.pdbx_strand_id
1 'polypeptide(L)'
;MTLPPLPVPRIGRMGYNPANFAYHMGTGPWVRGYSVYYAISFYDATTGRESARSEWWGPKADPKQLYGGFGLIRIPVDPTGKATARRIWRRFDGGPERMIHEITDNVTTKYQDDVL
;
A
#
# COMPACT_ATOMS: atom_id res chain seq x y z
N MET A 1 22.53 -20.19 11.88
CA MET A 1 21.11 -20.12 12.30
C MET A 1 20.38 -19.24 11.31
N THR A 2 19.28 -19.70 10.72
CA THR A 2 18.42 -18.89 9.84
C THR A 2 17.52 -18.00 10.69
N LEU A 3 17.52 -16.68 10.44
CA LEU A 3 16.60 -15.77 11.11
C LEU A 3 15.13 -16.17 10.79
N PRO A 4 14.20 -16.08 11.74
CA PRO A 4 12.79 -16.40 11.48
C PRO A 4 12.22 -15.48 10.38
N PRO A 5 11.26 -15.95 9.57
CA PRO A 5 10.62 -15.10 8.56
C PRO A 5 9.85 -13.94 9.20
N LEU A 6 9.76 -12.83 8.46
CA LEU A 6 8.87 -11.72 8.81
C LEU A 6 7.41 -12.17 8.67
N PRO A 7 6.50 -11.68 9.53
CA PRO A 7 5.08 -12.03 9.43
C PRO A 7 4.45 -11.46 8.16
N VAL A 8 3.30 -11.99 7.75
CA VAL A 8 2.51 -11.42 6.66
C VAL A 8 1.66 -10.25 7.18
N PRO A 9 1.68 -9.07 6.53
CA PRO A 9 0.85 -7.94 6.98
C PRO A 9 -0.64 -8.25 6.92
N ARG A 10 -1.37 -7.89 7.98
CA ARG A 10 -2.84 -8.06 8.07
C ARG A 10 -3.58 -6.79 7.69
N ILE A 11 -4.16 -6.77 6.49
CA ILE A 11 -4.77 -5.58 5.87
C ILE A 11 -6.25 -5.37 6.20
N GLY A 12 -6.88 -6.23 7.01
CA GLY A 12 -8.33 -6.15 7.30
C GLY A 12 -8.80 -4.86 7.98
N ARG A 13 -7.88 -4.05 8.53
CA ARG A 13 -8.18 -2.73 9.14
C ARG A 13 -7.72 -1.54 8.27
N MET A 14 -7.11 -1.80 7.11
CA MET A 14 -6.75 -0.74 6.16
C MET A 14 -8.01 -0.01 5.69
N GLY A 15 -7.86 1.29 5.48
CA GLY A 15 -8.92 2.16 5.01
C GLY A 15 -8.38 3.20 4.03
N TYR A 16 -9.30 4.04 3.56
CA TYR A 16 -8.98 5.26 2.81
C TYR A 16 -9.42 6.50 3.58
N ASN A 17 -8.76 7.64 3.34
CA ASN A 17 -9.10 8.91 3.96
C ASN A 17 -9.65 9.94 2.95
N PRO A 18 -10.98 10.00 2.69
CA PRO A 18 -11.55 10.83 1.63
C PRO A 18 -11.24 12.34 1.72
N ALA A 19 -10.87 12.86 2.90
CA ALA A 19 -10.75 14.29 3.16
C ALA A 19 -9.53 14.98 2.51
N ASN A 20 -8.53 14.24 2.01
CA ASN A 20 -7.28 14.82 1.48
C ASN A 20 -7.11 14.65 -0.05
N PHE A 21 -8.10 14.12 -0.78
CA PHE A 21 -7.89 13.61 -2.16
C PHE A 21 -8.42 14.49 -3.29
N ALA A 22 -8.63 15.79 -3.04
CA ALA A 22 -9.07 16.72 -4.07
C ALA A 22 -7.88 17.40 -4.78
N TYR A 23 -6.95 16.61 -5.33
CA TYR A 23 -5.96 17.15 -6.28
C TYR A 23 -6.13 16.47 -7.64
N HIS A 24 -6.33 17.29 -8.66
CA HIS A 24 -6.30 16.87 -10.06
C HIS A 24 -4.86 16.48 -10.43
N MET A 25 -4.49 15.23 -10.17
CA MET A 25 -3.30 14.64 -10.79
C MET A 25 -3.74 14.08 -12.13
N GLY A 26 -3.30 14.75 -13.21
CA GLY A 26 -3.77 14.58 -14.58
C GLY A 26 -3.57 13.18 -15.20
N THR A 27 -3.84 13.14 -16.50
CA THR A 27 -3.90 11.96 -17.39
C THR A 27 -2.84 10.88 -17.10
N GLY A 28 -3.31 9.74 -16.58
CA GLY A 28 -2.57 8.51 -16.28
C GLY A 28 -3.55 7.32 -16.11
N PRO A 29 -3.13 6.12 -15.68
CA PRO A 29 -4.02 4.94 -15.52
C PRO A 29 -5.11 5.11 -14.46
N TRP A 30 -5.11 6.22 -13.74
CA TRP A 30 -6.17 6.73 -12.88
C TRP A 30 -7.41 7.17 -13.68
N VAL A 31 -7.89 6.29 -14.54
CA VAL A 31 -9.08 6.49 -15.36
C VAL A 31 -10.31 5.93 -14.66
N ARG A 32 -11.44 6.60 -14.85
CA ARG A 32 -12.75 6.13 -14.39
C ARG A 32 -13.02 4.72 -14.91
N GLY A 33 -13.35 3.79 -14.01
CA GLY A 33 -13.68 2.40 -14.35
C GLY A 33 -12.59 1.37 -14.02
N TYR A 34 -11.37 1.79 -13.67
CA TYR A 34 -10.33 0.88 -13.16
C TYR A 34 -10.27 0.94 -11.64
N SER A 35 -10.54 -0.20 -10.97
CA SER A 35 -10.32 -0.32 -9.53
C SER A 35 -8.82 -0.36 -9.23
N VAL A 36 -8.39 0.36 -8.20
CA VAL A 36 -7.01 0.28 -7.70
C VAL A 36 -6.96 -0.62 -6.46
N TYR A 37 -5.95 -1.48 -6.41
CA TYR A 37 -5.70 -2.38 -5.29
C TYR A 37 -4.27 -2.21 -4.77
N TYR A 38 -4.12 -2.40 -3.46
CA TYR A 38 -2.88 -2.26 -2.72
C TYR A 38 -2.55 -3.51 -1.93
N ALA A 39 -1.28 -3.87 -1.86
CA ALA A 39 -0.78 -4.89 -0.95
C ALA A 39 0.44 -4.33 -0.20
N ILE A 40 0.68 -4.86 1.00
CA ILE A 40 1.78 -4.44 1.86
C ILE A 40 2.69 -5.63 2.11
N SER A 41 3.99 -5.40 2.15
CA SER A 41 5.00 -6.33 2.68
C SER A 41 5.85 -5.64 3.74
N PHE A 42 6.32 -6.41 4.71
CA PHE A 42 7.33 -5.97 5.67
C PHE A 42 8.71 -6.19 5.10
N TYR A 43 9.60 -5.23 5.32
CA TYR A 43 10.98 -5.27 4.85
C TYR A 43 11.94 -5.00 6.01
N ASP A 44 13.00 -5.79 6.09
CA ASP A 44 14.14 -5.55 6.96
C ASP A 44 15.31 -5.12 6.09
N ALA A 45 15.59 -3.83 6.09
CA ALA A 45 16.66 -3.21 5.32
C ALA A 45 18.06 -3.60 5.82
N THR A 46 18.19 -4.08 7.05
CA THR A 46 19.47 -4.55 7.61
C THR A 46 19.87 -5.89 7.00
N THR A 47 18.89 -6.76 6.76
CA THR A 47 19.12 -8.11 6.23
C THR A 47 18.72 -8.29 4.77
N GLY A 48 18.06 -7.29 4.17
CA GLY A 48 17.53 -7.35 2.81
C GLY A 48 16.32 -8.28 2.66
N ARG A 49 15.68 -8.68 3.76
CA ARG A 49 14.59 -9.67 3.74
C ARG A 49 13.23 -9.01 3.63
N GLU A 50 12.38 -9.58 2.80
CA GLU A 50 10.99 -9.17 2.64
C GLU A 50 10.04 -10.30 3.07
N SER A 51 8.92 -9.94 3.68
CA SER A 51 7.83 -10.88 3.97
C SER A 51 7.09 -11.27 2.69
N ALA A 52 6.23 -12.29 2.76
CA ALA A 52 5.17 -12.40 1.77
C ALA A 52 4.28 -11.14 1.81
N ARG A 53 3.69 -10.78 0.67
CA ARG A 53 2.73 -9.69 0.57
C ARG A 53 1.42 -10.07 1.26
N SER A 54 0.70 -9.08 1.75
CA SER A 54 -0.68 -9.24 2.19
C SER A 54 -1.59 -9.61 1.02
N GLU A 55 -2.83 -9.98 1.35
CA GLU A 55 -3.95 -9.91 0.41
C GLU A 55 -4.05 -8.52 -0.23
N TRP A 56 -4.67 -8.46 -1.41
CA TRP A 56 -4.95 -7.20 -2.09
C TRP A 56 -6.15 -6.50 -1.45
N TRP A 57 -5.91 -5.27 -1.00
CA TRP A 57 -6.90 -4.37 -0.44
C TRP A 57 -7.32 -3.34 -1.50
N GLY A 58 -8.62 -3.12 -1.67
CA GLY A 58 -9.13 -2.02 -2.49
C GLY A 58 -10.38 -1.41 -1.85
N PRO A 59 -10.76 -0.18 -2.23
CA PRO A 59 -12.05 0.38 -1.82
C PRO A 59 -13.20 -0.57 -2.23
N LYS A 60 -14.03 -0.95 -1.26
CA LYS A 60 -15.17 -1.87 -1.48
C LYS A 60 -16.38 -1.21 -2.17
N ALA A 61 -16.36 0.12 -2.28
CA ALA A 61 -17.38 0.90 -2.97
C ALA A 61 -16.72 1.65 -4.11
N ASP A 62 -17.44 1.82 -5.21
CA ASP A 62 -17.01 2.65 -6.34
C ASP A 62 -16.53 4.00 -5.79
N PRO A 63 -15.22 4.28 -5.84
CA PRO A 63 -14.69 5.49 -5.27
C PRO A 63 -15.31 6.66 -6.03
N LYS A 64 -16.35 7.28 -5.46
CA LYS A 64 -17.08 8.43 -6.03
C LYS A 64 -16.10 9.34 -6.76
N GLN A 65 -16.12 9.30 -8.09
CA GLN A 65 -15.35 10.16 -8.97
C GLN A 65 -13.95 10.54 -8.42
N LEU A 66 -13.13 9.55 -8.05
CA LEU A 66 -11.74 9.86 -7.69
C LEU A 66 -10.98 10.22 -8.96
N TYR A 67 -10.71 11.52 -9.12
CA TYR A 67 -9.92 12.10 -10.22
C TYR A 67 -8.44 12.31 -9.83
N GLY A 68 -7.93 11.56 -8.84
CA GLY A 68 -6.61 11.79 -8.26
C GLY A 68 -6.24 10.72 -7.25
N GLY A 69 -4.94 10.59 -6.99
CA GLY A 69 -4.33 9.47 -6.28
C GLY A 69 -4.93 9.13 -4.91
N PHE A 70 -4.76 7.86 -4.52
CA PHE A 70 -5.49 7.23 -3.43
C PHE A 70 -4.66 7.21 -2.13
N GLY A 71 -5.17 7.80 -1.05
CA GLY A 71 -4.46 7.72 0.24
C GLY A 71 -4.93 6.59 1.13
N LEU A 72 -3.94 5.84 1.60
CA LEU A 72 -4.06 4.72 2.51
C LEU A 72 -3.95 5.20 3.95
N ILE A 73 -4.79 4.66 4.81
CA ILE A 73 -4.69 4.82 6.26
C ILE A 73 -4.71 3.48 6.96
N ARG A 74 -4.16 3.45 8.18
CA ARG A 74 -4.03 2.25 9.00
C ARG A 74 -3.23 1.15 8.28
N ILE A 75 -2.18 1.57 7.55
CA ILE A 75 -1.21 0.64 6.97
C ILE A 75 -0.65 -0.24 8.10
N PRO A 76 -0.61 -1.57 7.94
CA PRO A 76 -0.14 -2.46 8.98
C PRO A 76 1.28 -2.13 9.41
N VAL A 77 1.52 -2.35 10.70
CA VAL A 77 2.84 -2.28 11.35
C VAL A 77 3.20 -3.70 11.74
N ASP A 78 4.47 -4.08 11.58
CA ASP A 78 4.96 -5.38 12.04
C ASP A 78 4.87 -5.42 13.57
N PRO A 79 4.04 -6.31 14.16
CA PRO A 79 3.87 -6.40 15.60
C PRO A 79 5.10 -6.97 16.32
N THR A 80 6.04 -7.58 15.59
CA THR A 80 7.26 -8.15 16.16
C THR A 80 8.41 -7.15 16.25
N GLY A 81 8.28 -5.99 15.59
CA GLY A 81 9.31 -4.94 15.57
C GLY A 81 10.57 -5.30 14.77
N LYS A 82 10.54 -6.36 13.95
CA LYS A 82 11.68 -6.81 13.14
C LYS A 82 11.77 -6.07 11.81
N ALA A 83 10.63 -5.69 11.24
CA ALA A 83 10.59 -4.88 10.04
C ALA A 83 11.15 -3.49 10.33
N THR A 84 12.07 -3.02 9.50
CA THR A 84 12.59 -1.65 9.54
C THR A 84 11.89 -0.75 8.53
N ALA A 85 11.18 -1.34 7.57
CA ALA A 85 10.46 -0.66 6.52
C ALA A 85 9.25 -1.47 6.05
N ARG A 86 8.40 -0.84 5.24
CA ARG A 86 7.23 -1.47 4.59
C ARG A 86 7.18 -1.07 3.14
N ARG A 87 6.88 -2.00 2.25
CA ARG A 87 6.70 -1.72 0.82
C ARG A 87 5.23 -1.73 0.45
N ILE A 88 4.85 -0.73 -0.33
CA ILE A 88 3.51 -0.57 -0.88
C ILE A 88 3.55 -1.05 -2.32
N TRP A 89 2.72 -2.04 -2.59
CA TRP A 89 2.50 -2.60 -3.92
C TRP A 89 1.14 -2.13 -4.42
N ARG A 90 1.06 -1.76 -5.70
CA ARG A 90 -0.15 -1.34 -6.38
C ARG A 90 -0.40 -2.22 -7.60
N ARG A 91 -1.68 -2.46 -7.89
CA ARG A 91 -2.13 -2.88 -9.22
C ARG A 91 -3.46 -2.19 -9.54
N PHE A 92 -3.67 -1.89 -10.82
CA PHE A 92 -4.99 -1.59 -11.33
C PHE A 92 -5.69 -2.89 -11.74
N ASP A 93 -7.02 -2.89 -11.79
CA ASP A 93 -7.76 -4.06 -12.26
C ASP A 93 -7.31 -4.48 -13.66
N GLY A 94 -7.00 -5.76 -13.84
CA GLY A 94 -6.39 -6.31 -15.07
C GLY A 94 -4.98 -5.80 -15.40
N GLY A 95 -4.40 -4.91 -14.58
CA GLY A 95 -3.08 -4.31 -14.80
C GLY A 95 -1.94 -5.04 -14.08
N PRO A 96 -0.67 -4.70 -14.41
CA PRO A 96 0.49 -5.26 -13.73
C PRO A 96 0.61 -4.75 -12.30
N GLU A 97 1.18 -5.59 -11.44
CA GLU A 97 1.60 -5.20 -10.09
C GLU A 97 2.93 -4.46 -10.11
N ARG A 98 3.08 -3.45 -9.25
CA ARG A 98 4.31 -2.65 -9.09
C ARG A 98 4.52 -2.27 -7.63
N MET A 99 5.76 -2.30 -7.15
CA MET A 99 6.14 -1.62 -5.91
C MET A 99 6.23 -0.12 -6.23
N ILE A 100 5.44 0.69 -5.53
CA ILE A 100 5.32 2.13 -5.80
C ILE A 100 5.98 2.97 -4.71
N HIS A 101 6.18 2.40 -3.51
CA HIS A 101 6.76 3.13 -2.40
C HIS A 101 7.35 2.21 -1.35
N GLU A 102 8.43 2.65 -0.70
CA GLU A 102 8.96 2.06 0.52
C GLU A 102 8.83 3.10 1.65
N ILE A 103 8.05 2.77 2.68
CA ILE A 103 8.02 3.55 3.91
C ILE A 103 9.18 3.07 4.78
N THR A 104 10.19 3.92 4.97
CA THR A 104 11.46 3.60 5.62
C THR A 104 11.39 3.56 7.15
N ASP A 105 10.21 3.23 7.69
CA ASP A 105 9.97 3.04 9.12
C ASP A 105 8.87 1.98 9.34
N ASN A 106 8.70 1.55 10.59
CA ASN A 106 7.62 0.65 11.01
C ASN A 106 6.59 1.35 11.91
N VAL A 107 6.30 2.65 11.69
CA VAL A 107 5.36 3.44 12.53
C VAL A 107 4.39 4.30 11.72
N THR A 108 4.78 4.75 10.52
CA THR A 108 3.97 5.64 9.68
C THR A 108 2.80 4.88 9.08
N THR A 109 1.57 5.14 9.51
CA THR A 109 0.38 4.37 9.11
C THR A 109 -0.44 5.01 7.99
N LYS A 110 0.09 6.05 7.34
CA LYS A 110 -0.59 6.82 6.29
C LYS A 110 0.32 6.98 5.09
N TYR A 111 -0.25 6.95 3.89
CA TYR A 111 0.46 7.18 2.63
C TYR A 111 -0.49 7.80 1.62
N GLN A 112 -0.01 8.72 0.79
CA GLN A 112 -0.71 9.26 -0.37
C GLN A 112 -0.08 8.62 -1.61
N ASP A 113 -0.86 7.88 -2.40
CA ASP A 113 -0.40 7.46 -3.72
C ASP A 113 -0.41 8.67 -4.65
N ASP A 114 0.78 9.09 -5.07
CA ASP A 114 1.05 10.18 -6.03
C ASP A 114 1.87 9.69 -7.23
N VAL A 115 2.00 8.36 -7.38
CA VAL A 115 2.81 7.73 -8.42
C VAL A 115 1.98 7.55 -9.68
N LEU A 116 2.48 8.01 -10.83
CA LEU A 116 1.82 7.89 -12.14
C LEU A 116 1.86 6.45 -12.70
#